data_AF-A0A1S1MSJ1-F1
#
_entry.id   AF-A0A1S1MSJ1-F1
#
_cell.length_a   1.000
_cell.length_b   1.000
_cell.length_c   1.000
_cell.angle_alpha   90.00
_cell.angle_beta   90.00
_cell.angle_gamma   90.00
#
_symmetry.space_group_name_H-M   'P 1'
#
loop_
_entity.id
_entity.type
_entity.pdbx_description
1 polymer ?
#
loop_
_entity_poly.entity_id
_entity_poly.type
_entity_poly.pdbx_seq_one_letter_code
_entity_poly.pdbx_strand_id
1 'polypeptide(L)'
;MKNQVQLITYADRLTGNGLTQLKQLLDESFCGLFSGVHILPFYYPIDGSDAGFDPIDHTQVDSRLGTWQTLSEIGQSYEVMADLIVNHVSGQSNEFQDVLQNGRHSSYWSMFLKETDVFPNGITPAQADMIFRPRPTSCFSPKKLATGEVVNFWTTFTDNQIDINVETDSGKSYLDDVLNLFAKSGVKIIRLDAAGFAIKRAGTSCFMTDETFVFIKQLAEQAHALGMETIAEIHSHYQTQIAIAKKVDRVYDFALPPLILHTLFNQNVDALVSWLNISPRNCLTVLDTHDGIGIVDAGPEGGKPGLLNASEVDSLVQTIHANSHGESLKATGSAASNVDLYQVNCTYYDALGRDDLAYLTARAIQFFSPGVPQVYYGGLLALNNDMTLLEQTQVGRDINRSYLSLEQVHKHLGKPVVKGLCKLIKLRNSSAAFNGEFSVQGAQSSLTMKWQNIDDFASLEVDLSKRVALLTTGDTHQAQTIDLADLLN
;
A
#
# COMPACT_ATOMS: atom_id res chain seq x y z
N MET A 1 4.17 8.07 14.75
CA MET A 1 3.75 8.53 13.42
C MET A 1 3.13 9.90 13.58
N LYS A 2 3.71 10.90 12.91
CA LYS A 2 3.18 12.25 12.84
C LYS A 2 1.90 12.26 11.99
N ASN A 3 0.91 13.05 12.40
CA ASN A 3 -0.34 13.24 11.65
C ASN A 3 -0.17 14.25 10.49
N GLN A 4 0.78 13.95 9.61
CA GLN A 4 1.19 14.77 8.47
C GLN A 4 1.36 13.87 7.24
N VAL A 5 1.30 14.46 6.06
CA VAL A 5 1.35 13.72 4.80
C VAL A 5 2.69 12.99 4.66
N GLN A 6 2.64 11.76 4.17
CA GLN A 6 3.79 10.92 3.86
C GLN A 6 3.86 10.62 2.36
N LEU A 7 5.07 10.38 1.85
CA LEU A 7 5.31 9.96 0.47
C LEU A 7 5.42 8.42 0.39
N ILE A 8 4.83 7.79 -0.62
CA ILE A 8 5.15 6.40 -1.01
C ILE A 8 5.99 6.43 -2.29
N THR A 9 7.15 5.78 -2.31
CA THR A 9 8.00 5.77 -3.50
C THR A 9 8.97 4.59 -3.55
N TYR A 10 9.37 4.21 -4.77
CA TYR A 10 10.56 3.39 -4.98
C TYR A 10 11.80 4.30 -4.99
N ALA A 11 12.90 3.82 -4.41
CA ALA A 11 14.13 4.60 -4.36
C ALA A 11 14.64 4.93 -5.78
N ASP A 12 14.68 3.95 -6.69
CA ASP A 12 15.16 4.08 -8.06
C ASP A 12 14.17 4.80 -8.99
N ARG A 13 12.87 4.52 -8.88
CA ARG A 13 11.91 4.94 -9.92
C ARG A 13 11.57 6.43 -9.90
N LEU A 14 11.70 7.12 -8.77
CA LEU A 14 11.38 8.55 -8.69
C LEU A 14 12.52 9.44 -9.21
N THR A 15 13.78 9.04 -9.07
CA THR A 15 14.92 9.89 -9.47
C THR A 15 15.83 9.28 -10.53
N GLY A 16 15.62 8.01 -10.87
CA GLY A 16 16.52 7.21 -11.70
C GLY A 16 17.80 6.82 -10.98
N ASN A 17 17.86 7.03 -9.67
CA ASN A 17 19.05 6.83 -8.83
C ASN A 17 18.62 6.41 -7.43
N GLY A 18 19.57 6.00 -6.59
CA GLY A 18 19.31 5.44 -5.27
C GLY A 18 18.93 6.43 -4.17
N LEU A 19 19.03 5.96 -2.93
CA LEU A 19 18.62 6.62 -1.69
C LEU A 19 19.24 8.02 -1.50
N THR A 20 20.48 8.23 -1.96
CA THR A 20 21.14 9.54 -1.86
C THR A 20 20.39 10.62 -2.65
N GLN A 21 19.98 10.30 -3.88
CA GLN A 21 19.27 11.25 -4.73
C GLN A 21 17.85 11.47 -4.22
N LEU A 22 17.20 10.42 -3.70
CA LEU A 22 15.91 10.53 -3.00
C LEU A 22 16.00 11.48 -1.81
N LYS A 23 17.03 11.35 -0.96
CA LYS A 23 17.26 12.26 0.18
C LYS A 23 17.39 13.71 -0.29
N GLN A 24 18.21 13.96 -1.32
CA GLN A 24 18.38 15.30 -1.86
C GLN A 24 17.05 15.87 -2.37
N LEU A 25 16.26 15.07 -3.08
CA LEU A 25 14.96 15.49 -3.58
C LEU A 25 13.99 15.86 -2.43
N LEU A 26 13.99 15.06 -1.36
CA LEU A 26 13.20 15.30 -0.15
C LEU A 26 13.60 16.61 0.56
N ASP A 27 14.90 16.83 0.75
CA ASP A 27 15.44 17.98 1.46
C ASP A 27 15.28 19.29 0.65
N GLU A 28 15.29 19.20 -0.68
CA GLU A 28 15.23 20.36 -1.58
C GLU A 28 13.84 20.51 -2.21
N SER A 29 13.56 19.76 -3.28
CA SER A 29 12.39 20.00 -4.14
C SER A 29 11.06 19.68 -3.45
N PHE A 30 11.06 18.74 -2.50
CA PHE A 30 9.89 18.36 -1.70
C PHE A 30 9.94 18.91 -0.26
N CYS A 31 10.81 19.89 0.00
CA CYS A 31 10.96 20.48 1.32
C CYS A 31 9.61 20.95 1.90
N GLY A 32 9.29 20.45 3.10
CA GLY A 32 8.05 20.77 3.82
C GLY A 32 6.78 20.07 3.33
N LEU A 33 6.87 19.17 2.34
CA LEU A 33 5.72 18.40 1.87
C LEU A 33 5.46 17.15 2.72
N PHE A 34 6.51 16.48 3.19
CA PHE A 34 6.36 15.17 3.83
C PHE A 34 7.01 15.12 5.20
N SER A 35 6.34 14.50 6.17
CA SER A 35 6.91 14.19 7.48
C SER A 35 7.58 12.83 7.54
N GLY A 36 7.27 11.98 6.56
CA GLY A 36 7.74 10.61 6.46
C GLY A 36 7.70 10.11 5.02
N VAL A 37 8.42 9.02 4.78
CA VAL A 37 8.53 8.38 3.47
C VAL A 37 8.46 6.87 3.64
N HIS A 38 7.49 6.25 2.98
CA HIS A 38 7.47 4.82 2.71
C HIS A 38 8.34 4.56 1.49
N ILE A 39 9.51 3.99 1.76
CA ILE A 39 10.42 3.52 0.73
C ILE A 39 10.07 2.05 0.48
N LEU A 40 9.49 1.79 -0.69
CA LEU A 40 9.15 0.44 -1.14
C LEU A 40 10.41 -0.45 -1.16
N PRO A 41 10.26 -1.79 -1.18
CA PRO A 41 11.36 -2.71 -0.90
C PRO A 41 12.65 -2.36 -1.65
N PHE A 42 13.70 -2.07 -0.87
CA PHE A 42 15.02 -1.63 -1.34
C PHE A 42 16.11 -2.69 -1.11
N TYR A 43 15.68 -3.90 -0.77
CA TYR A 43 16.53 -5.04 -0.42
C TYR A 43 17.12 -5.69 -1.67
N TYR A 44 18.19 -6.45 -1.51
CA TYR A 44 18.80 -7.14 -2.64
C TYR A 44 17.99 -8.39 -3.08
N PRO A 45 17.63 -8.53 -4.37
CA PRO A 45 17.63 -7.52 -5.43
C PRO A 45 16.27 -6.80 -5.57
N ILE A 46 16.31 -5.52 -5.96
CA ILE A 46 15.08 -4.73 -6.19
C ILE A 46 14.31 -5.08 -7.48
N ASP A 47 14.95 -5.81 -8.39
CA ASP A 47 14.42 -6.23 -9.70
C ASP A 47 14.26 -7.75 -9.78
N GLY A 48 13.96 -8.35 -8.63
CA GLY A 48 13.49 -9.73 -8.56
C GLY A 48 12.15 -9.95 -9.27
N SER A 49 11.56 -11.11 -9.03
CA SER A 49 10.29 -11.52 -9.63
C SER A 49 9.11 -10.62 -9.25
N ASP A 50 9.21 -9.86 -8.15
CA ASP A 50 8.15 -8.98 -7.67
C ASP A 50 8.67 -7.61 -7.20
N ALA A 51 9.57 -6.99 -7.97
CA ALA A 51 10.02 -5.61 -7.75
C ALA A 51 10.52 -5.31 -6.31
N GLY A 52 11.24 -6.26 -5.73
CA GLY A 52 11.83 -6.17 -4.39
C GLY A 52 11.04 -6.89 -3.29
N PHE A 53 9.82 -7.36 -3.57
CA PHE A 53 9.03 -8.18 -2.65
C PHE A 53 9.49 -9.65 -2.56
N ASP A 54 10.52 -10.04 -3.29
CA ASP A 54 11.16 -11.36 -3.22
C ASP A 54 12.67 -11.27 -2.89
N PRO A 55 13.03 -10.74 -1.72
CA PRO A 55 14.42 -10.48 -1.40
C PRO A 55 15.21 -11.77 -1.23
N ILE A 56 16.40 -11.76 -1.81
CA ILE A 56 17.44 -12.76 -1.56
C ILE A 56 18.02 -12.55 -0.17
N ASP A 57 18.21 -11.29 0.23
CA ASP A 57 18.72 -10.92 1.55
C ASP A 57 18.01 -9.65 2.06
N HIS A 58 17.11 -9.80 3.03
CA HIS A 58 16.43 -8.69 3.70
C HIS A 58 17.38 -7.80 4.50
N THR A 59 18.55 -8.30 4.89
CA THR A 59 19.52 -7.56 5.68
C THR A 59 20.46 -6.71 4.83
N GLN A 60 20.36 -6.81 3.50
CA GLN A 60 21.19 -6.09 2.56
C GLN A 60 20.36 -5.11 1.72
N VAL A 61 20.69 -3.82 1.80
CA VAL A 61 20.23 -2.83 0.81
C VAL A 61 20.86 -3.17 -0.54
N ASP A 62 20.08 -3.15 -1.61
CA ASP A 62 20.62 -3.32 -2.96
C ASP A 62 21.69 -2.26 -3.23
N SER A 63 22.89 -2.71 -3.57
CA SER A 63 24.05 -1.84 -3.79
C SER A 63 23.83 -0.77 -4.87
N ARG A 64 22.89 -1.00 -5.80
CA ARG A 64 22.48 -0.01 -6.82
C ARG A 64 21.73 1.18 -6.22
N LEU A 65 21.09 0.97 -5.06
CA LEU A 65 20.31 1.99 -4.34
C LEU A 65 21.11 2.69 -3.25
N GLY A 66 22.05 2.01 -2.61
CA GLY A 66 22.88 2.60 -1.56
C GLY A 66 23.12 1.67 -0.40
N THR A 67 23.06 2.21 0.82
CA THR A 67 23.40 1.48 2.05
C THR A 67 22.41 1.80 3.18
N TRP A 68 22.42 0.97 4.23
CA TRP A 68 21.71 1.26 5.48
C TRP A 68 22.13 2.58 6.12
N GLN A 69 23.38 3.03 5.93
CA GLN A 69 23.81 4.34 6.40
C GLN A 69 23.05 5.46 5.69
N THR A 70 22.89 5.38 4.37
CA THR A 70 22.13 6.37 3.60
C THR A 70 20.65 6.37 4.00
N LEU A 71 20.07 5.19 4.27
CA LEU A 71 18.72 5.09 4.83
C LEU A 71 18.62 5.77 6.20
N SER A 72 19.61 5.57 7.08
CA SER A 72 19.67 6.18 8.40
C SER A 72 19.78 7.71 8.32
N GLU A 73 20.49 8.26 7.33
CA GLU A 73 20.54 9.70 7.06
C GLU A 73 19.18 10.28 6.63
N ILE A 74 18.34 9.51 5.92
CA ILE A 74 16.94 9.89 5.65
C ILE A 74 16.13 9.83 6.95
N GLY A 75 16.29 8.78 7.75
CA GLY A 75 15.61 8.56 9.03
C GLY A 75 15.87 9.63 10.10
N GLN A 76 16.93 10.43 9.95
CA GLN A 76 17.20 11.58 10.82
C GLN A 76 16.26 12.77 10.55
N SER A 77 15.77 12.91 9.32
CA SER A 77 14.89 14.02 8.89
C SER A 77 13.43 13.61 8.73
N TYR A 78 13.17 12.35 8.35
CA TYR A 78 11.85 11.85 7.98
C TYR A 78 11.51 10.55 8.72
N GLU A 79 10.23 10.35 9.06
CA GLU A 79 9.76 9.04 9.54
C GLU A 79 9.80 8.03 8.38
N VAL A 80 10.85 7.20 8.33
CA VAL A 80 10.98 6.15 7.32
C VAL A 80 10.04 4.99 7.65
N MET A 81 9.23 4.62 6.67
CA MET A 81 8.47 3.39 6.64
C MET A 81 9.13 2.40 5.68
N ALA A 82 9.29 1.16 6.12
CA ALA A 82 9.86 0.06 5.34
C ALA A 82 8.97 -1.18 5.42
N ASP A 83 9.00 -1.99 4.37
CA ASP A 83 8.29 -3.27 4.32
C ASP A 83 9.07 -4.35 5.06
N LEU A 84 8.41 -5.01 6.03
CA LEU A 84 8.87 -6.28 6.56
C LEU A 84 8.06 -7.37 5.87
N ILE A 85 8.70 -8.10 4.95
CA ILE A 85 8.08 -9.21 4.24
C ILE A 85 8.14 -10.44 5.13
N VAL A 86 7.09 -10.61 5.93
CA VAL A 86 7.07 -11.63 7.01
C VAL A 86 6.80 -13.03 6.50
N ASN A 87 6.21 -13.16 5.31
CA ASN A 87 5.65 -14.43 4.86
C ASN A 87 6.66 -15.33 4.15
N HIS A 88 7.61 -14.75 3.42
CA HIS A 88 8.41 -15.50 2.45
C HIS A 88 9.75 -14.81 2.16
N VAL A 89 10.65 -15.56 1.53
CA VAL A 89 11.94 -15.08 1.01
C VAL A 89 12.19 -15.66 -0.39
N SER A 90 13.17 -15.13 -1.12
CA SER A 90 13.54 -15.65 -2.44
C SER A 90 14.02 -17.09 -2.38
N GLY A 91 13.69 -17.88 -3.39
CA GLY A 91 14.26 -19.20 -3.64
C GLY A 91 15.75 -19.14 -3.97
N GLN A 92 16.31 -17.95 -4.18
CA GLN A 92 17.74 -17.71 -4.34
C GLN A 92 18.43 -17.27 -3.03
N SER A 93 17.69 -17.16 -1.92
CA SER A 93 18.27 -16.87 -0.60
C SER A 93 19.31 -17.90 -0.18
N ASN A 94 20.33 -17.46 0.57
CA ASN A 94 21.41 -18.33 1.04
C ASN A 94 20.87 -19.50 1.88
N GLU A 95 19.86 -19.22 2.70
CA GLU A 95 19.16 -20.17 3.55
C GLU A 95 18.46 -21.25 2.71
N PHE A 96 17.77 -20.85 1.64
CA PHE A 96 17.08 -21.82 0.79
C PHE A 96 18.04 -22.62 -0.09
N GLN A 97 19.10 -21.98 -0.61
CA GLN A 97 20.15 -22.67 -1.35
C GLN A 97 20.86 -23.73 -0.48
N ASP A 98 21.10 -23.42 0.80
CA ASP A 98 21.62 -24.40 1.77
C ASP A 98 20.64 -25.56 1.98
N VAL A 99 19.33 -25.30 2.05
CA VAL A 99 18.30 -26.36 2.10
C VAL A 99 18.29 -27.22 0.84
N LEU A 100 18.40 -26.64 -0.35
CA LEU A 100 18.47 -27.41 -1.60
C LEU A 100 19.72 -28.29 -1.63
N GLN A 101 20.85 -27.81 -1.11
CA GLN A 101 22.12 -28.52 -1.10
C GLN A 101 22.20 -29.62 -0.03
N ASN A 102 21.73 -29.33 1.19
CA ASN A 102 21.94 -30.18 2.38
C ASN A 102 20.67 -30.89 2.86
N GLY A 103 19.50 -30.54 2.30
CA GLY A 103 18.22 -31.13 2.67
C GLY A 103 17.95 -31.05 4.17
N ARG A 104 17.51 -32.17 4.76
CA ARG A 104 17.20 -32.29 6.20
C ARG A 104 18.39 -32.03 7.13
N HIS A 105 19.62 -32.01 6.62
CA HIS A 105 20.82 -31.70 7.40
C HIS A 105 21.14 -30.21 7.44
N SER A 106 20.45 -29.38 6.65
CA SER A 106 20.54 -27.92 6.71
C SER A 106 20.04 -27.39 8.06
N SER A 107 20.74 -26.42 8.64
CA SER A 107 20.25 -25.67 9.81
C SER A 107 19.01 -24.82 9.51
N TYR A 108 18.72 -24.59 8.23
CA TYR A 108 17.56 -23.83 7.76
C TYR A 108 16.40 -24.73 7.33
N TRP A 109 16.50 -26.06 7.45
CA TRP A 109 15.44 -26.99 7.02
C TRP A 109 14.06 -26.71 7.65
N SER A 110 14.04 -26.33 8.93
CA SER A 110 12.82 -25.96 9.64
C SER A 110 12.30 -24.58 9.28
N MET A 111 13.15 -23.70 8.76
CA MET A 111 12.79 -22.32 8.41
C MET A 111 11.77 -22.26 7.27
N PHE A 112 11.74 -23.24 6.36
CA PHE A 112 10.85 -23.22 5.19
C PHE A 112 9.68 -24.18 5.36
N LEU A 113 8.46 -23.70 5.11
CA LEU A 113 7.26 -24.53 5.20
C LEU A 113 7.22 -25.55 4.07
N LYS A 114 6.97 -26.81 4.44
CA LYS A 114 6.77 -27.93 3.52
C LYS A 114 5.33 -28.39 3.60
N GLU A 115 4.81 -29.02 2.54
CA GLU A 115 3.47 -29.61 2.55
C GLU A 115 3.25 -30.52 3.75
N THR A 116 4.25 -31.36 4.08
CA THR A 116 4.17 -32.31 5.19
C THR A 116 4.18 -31.67 6.58
N ASP A 117 4.59 -30.41 6.71
CA ASP A 117 4.55 -29.70 8.00
C ASP A 117 3.10 -29.34 8.37
N VAL A 118 2.25 -29.10 7.37
CA VAL A 118 0.84 -28.73 7.55
C VAL A 118 -0.07 -29.94 7.32
N PHE A 119 0.25 -30.77 6.33
CA PHE A 119 -0.51 -31.93 5.89
C PHE A 119 0.37 -33.19 5.93
N PRO A 120 0.64 -33.77 7.11
CA PRO A 120 1.55 -34.92 7.26
C PRO A 120 1.10 -36.18 6.51
N ASN A 121 -0.20 -36.30 6.21
CA ASN A 121 -0.80 -37.40 5.45
C ASN A 121 -1.09 -37.03 3.98
N GLY A 122 -0.54 -35.90 3.50
CA GLY A 122 -0.87 -35.30 2.21
C GLY A 122 -2.14 -34.45 2.25
N ILE A 123 -2.20 -33.44 1.38
CA ILE A 123 -3.38 -32.57 1.27
C ILE A 123 -4.53 -33.26 0.52
N THR A 124 -5.76 -33.17 1.05
CA THR A 124 -6.97 -33.62 0.36
C THR A 124 -7.57 -32.50 -0.53
N PRO A 125 -8.34 -32.82 -1.59
CA PRO A 125 -8.99 -31.80 -2.41
C PRO A 125 -9.83 -30.81 -1.61
N ALA A 126 -10.60 -31.31 -0.63
CA ALA A 126 -11.42 -30.45 0.24
C ALA A 126 -10.59 -29.48 1.09
N GLN A 127 -9.40 -29.89 1.56
CA GLN A 127 -8.48 -29.00 2.27
C GLN A 127 -7.82 -27.99 1.33
N ALA A 128 -7.46 -28.41 0.11
CA ALA A 128 -6.91 -27.51 -0.90
C ALA A 128 -7.89 -26.41 -1.29
N ASP A 129 -9.18 -26.73 -1.39
CA ASP A 129 -10.25 -25.77 -1.69
C ASP A 129 -10.54 -24.79 -0.55
N MET A 130 -10.18 -25.13 0.69
CA MET A 130 -10.33 -24.23 1.84
C MET A 130 -9.26 -23.14 1.86
N ILE A 131 -8.05 -23.43 1.38
CA ILE A 131 -6.93 -22.48 1.41
C ILE A 131 -7.26 -21.25 0.57
N PHE A 132 -7.18 -20.07 1.17
CA PHE A 132 -7.30 -18.81 0.45
C PHE A 132 -6.06 -18.63 -0.45
N ARG A 133 -6.28 -18.35 -1.73
CA ARG A 133 -5.21 -18.26 -2.73
C ARG A 133 -5.34 -16.97 -3.55
N PRO A 134 -4.27 -16.16 -3.66
CA PRO A 134 -4.25 -15.00 -4.56
C PRO A 134 -4.14 -15.42 -6.04
N ARG A 135 -3.69 -16.65 -6.31
CA ARG A 135 -3.50 -17.21 -7.66
C ARG A 135 -4.28 -18.52 -7.88
N PRO A 136 -4.64 -18.86 -9.12
CA PRO A 136 -5.40 -20.08 -9.41
C PRO A 136 -4.59 -21.38 -9.23
N THR A 137 -3.26 -21.30 -9.23
CA THR A 137 -2.37 -22.46 -9.12
C THR A 137 -2.24 -22.97 -7.68
N SER A 138 -1.52 -24.09 -7.51
CA SER A 138 -1.21 -24.66 -6.20
C SER A 138 -0.40 -23.68 -5.33
N CYS A 139 -0.61 -23.72 -4.00
CA CYS A 139 0.26 -23.05 -3.02
C CYS A 139 1.52 -23.89 -2.70
N PHE A 140 1.83 -24.89 -3.52
CA PHE A 140 3.03 -25.71 -3.38
C PHE A 140 3.85 -25.70 -4.66
N SER A 141 5.17 -25.63 -4.52
CA SER A 141 6.11 -25.79 -5.62
C SER A 141 7.06 -26.96 -5.34
N PRO A 142 7.15 -27.95 -6.25
CA PRO A 142 8.10 -29.04 -6.12
C PRO A 142 9.53 -28.52 -6.34
N LYS A 143 10.43 -28.80 -5.40
CA LYS A 143 11.85 -28.47 -5.49
C LYS A 143 12.69 -29.72 -5.30
N LYS A 144 13.68 -29.90 -6.17
CA LYS A 144 14.58 -31.05 -6.15
C LYS A 144 15.80 -30.73 -5.30
N LEU A 145 16.05 -31.53 -4.28
CA LEU A 145 17.23 -31.46 -3.43
C LEU A 145 18.45 -32.08 -4.14
N ALA A 146 19.66 -31.79 -3.68
CA ALA A 146 20.89 -32.38 -4.19
C ALA A 146 20.94 -33.92 -4.04
N THR A 147 20.21 -34.47 -3.06
CA THR A 147 20.02 -35.92 -2.88
C THR A 147 19.18 -36.57 -3.99
N GLY A 148 18.47 -35.77 -4.80
CA GLY A 148 17.51 -36.23 -5.80
C GLY A 148 16.07 -36.33 -5.28
N GLU A 149 15.84 -36.19 -3.97
CA GLU A 149 14.50 -36.11 -3.37
C GLU A 149 13.76 -34.86 -3.89
N VAL A 150 12.46 -35.00 -4.16
CA VAL A 150 11.58 -33.88 -4.52
C VAL A 150 10.69 -33.57 -3.33
N VAL A 151 10.70 -32.32 -2.88
CA VAL A 151 9.94 -31.84 -1.74
C VAL A 151 9.02 -30.71 -2.19
N ASN A 152 7.76 -30.76 -1.76
CA ASN A 152 6.79 -29.71 -2.01
C ASN A 152 6.93 -28.63 -0.93
N PHE A 153 7.48 -27.48 -1.30
CA PHE A 153 7.56 -26.31 -0.43
C PHE A 153 6.34 -25.41 -0.61
N TRP A 154 5.90 -24.77 0.47
CA TRP A 154 4.80 -23.81 0.42
C TRP A 154 5.25 -22.53 -0.29
N THR A 155 4.47 -22.10 -1.27
CA THR A 155 4.69 -20.92 -2.10
C THR A 155 3.36 -20.21 -2.36
N THR A 156 3.05 -19.22 -1.53
CA THR A 156 1.76 -18.50 -1.58
C THR A 156 1.62 -17.67 -2.87
N PHE A 157 2.70 -17.03 -3.33
CA PHE A 157 2.68 -16.01 -4.39
C PHE A 157 3.33 -16.46 -5.70
N THR A 158 4.66 -16.53 -5.80
CA THR A 158 5.38 -17.09 -6.96
C THR A 158 6.10 -18.37 -6.56
N ASP A 159 6.54 -19.18 -7.52
CA ASP A 159 7.35 -20.37 -7.22
C ASP A 159 8.76 -20.01 -6.70
N ASN A 160 9.18 -18.74 -6.82
CA ASN A 160 10.41 -18.21 -6.27
C ASN A 160 10.22 -17.56 -4.88
N GLN A 161 8.99 -17.37 -4.40
CA GLN A 161 8.72 -16.86 -3.05
C GLN A 161 8.40 -18.04 -2.13
N ILE A 162 9.41 -18.49 -1.37
CA ILE A 162 9.31 -19.64 -0.49
C ILE A 162 8.84 -19.19 0.89
N ASP A 163 7.71 -19.71 1.35
CA ASP A 163 7.12 -19.30 2.62
C ASP A 163 7.96 -19.78 3.81
N ILE A 164 8.21 -18.85 4.75
CA ILE A 164 8.92 -19.13 5.99
C ILE A 164 7.96 -19.67 7.05
N ASN A 165 8.47 -20.57 7.89
CA ASN A 165 7.81 -21.06 9.09
C ASN A 165 8.17 -20.14 10.27
N VAL A 166 7.38 -19.08 10.43
CA VAL A 166 7.54 -18.05 11.48
C VAL A 166 7.43 -18.58 12.92
N GLU A 167 7.05 -19.84 13.11
CA GLU A 167 6.88 -20.46 14.42
C GLU A 167 8.15 -21.17 14.91
N THR A 168 9.08 -21.46 13.99
CA THR A 168 10.36 -22.12 14.31
C THR A 168 11.40 -21.11 14.78
N ASP A 169 12.39 -21.58 15.55
CA ASP A 169 13.46 -20.71 16.05
C ASP A 169 14.23 -20.03 14.90
N SER A 170 14.49 -20.75 13.80
CA SER A 170 15.14 -20.17 12.61
C SER A 170 14.28 -19.09 11.95
N GLY A 171 12.96 -19.30 11.82
CA GLY A 171 12.04 -18.30 11.26
C GLY A 171 11.89 -17.06 12.15
N LYS A 172 11.84 -17.25 13.48
CA LYS A 172 11.80 -16.14 14.44
C LYS A 172 13.09 -15.34 14.43
N SER A 173 14.24 -16.02 14.47
CA SER A 173 15.56 -15.38 14.41
C SER A 173 15.71 -14.54 13.15
N TYR A 174 15.23 -15.03 12.01
CA TYR A 174 15.24 -14.28 10.76
C TYR A 174 14.47 -12.95 10.87
N LEU A 175 13.24 -12.98 11.37
CA LEU A 175 12.44 -11.77 11.55
C LEU A 175 13.04 -10.83 12.61
N ASP A 176 13.56 -11.39 13.71
CA ASP A 176 14.21 -10.62 14.77
C ASP A 176 15.46 -9.88 14.24
N ASP A 177 16.27 -10.50 13.38
CA ASP A 177 17.45 -9.88 12.77
C ASP A 177 17.05 -8.68 11.90
N VAL A 178 15.99 -8.82 11.09
CA VAL A 178 15.47 -7.73 10.25
C VAL A 178 14.89 -6.60 11.09
N LEU A 179 14.10 -6.90 12.13
CA LEU A 179 13.55 -5.91 13.05
C LEU A 179 14.65 -5.10 13.77
N ASN A 180 15.68 -5.79 14.28
CA ASN A 180 16.80 -5.14 14.96
C ASN A 180 17.58 -4.23 13.99
N LEU A 181 17.74 -4.66 12.75
CA LEU A 181 18.38 -3.87 11.70
C LEU A 181 17.59 -2.62 11.34
N PHE A 182 16.27 -2.74 11.21
CA PHE A 182 15.36 -1.61 10.97
C PHE A 182 15.47 -0.57 12.10
N ALA A 183 15.37 -1.03 13.35
CA ALA A 183 15.49 -0.17 14.52
C ALA A 183 16.84 0.56 14.57
N LYS A 184 17.93 -0.16 14.34
CA LYS A 184 19.29 0.40 14.30
C LYS A 184 19.47 1.41 13.16
N SER A 185 18.77 1.23 12.05
CA SER A 185 18.87 2.07 10.86
C SER A 185 17.88 3.24 10.87
N GLY A 186 17.11 3.43 11.95
CA GLY A 186 16.22 4.59 12.11
C GLY A 186 14.86 4.46 11.42
N VAL A 187 14.46 3.25 11.00
CA VAL A 187 13.09 2.98 10.58
C VAL A 187 12.15 3.28 11.76
N LYS A 188 11.01 3.91 11.48
CA LYS A 188 10.00 4.28 12.49
C LYS A 188 8.68 3.56 12.32
N ILE A 189 8.40 3.10 11.10
CA ILE A 189 7.14 2.45 10.79
C ILE A 189 7.43 1.20 9.95
N ILE A 190 6.74 0.10 10.24
CA ILE A 190 6.90 -1.16 9.52
C ILE A 190 5.58 -1.50 8.85
N ARG A 191 5.59 -1.64 7.52
CA ARG A 191 4.49 -2.26 6.79
C ARG A 191 4.67 -3.78 6.84
N LEU A 192 3.71 -4.47 7.43
CA LEU A 192 3.70 -5.93 7.55
C LEU A 192 3.15 -6.52 6.25
N ASP A 193 4.05 -6.76 5.31
CA ASP A 193 3.69 -7.30 3.99
C ASP A 193 3.29 -8.77 4.09
N ALA A 194 2.16 -9.12 3.47
CA ALA A 194 1.60 -10.48 3.44
C ALA A 194 1.43 -11.15 4.82
N ALA A 195 1.31 -10.37 5.91
CA ALA A 195 1.20 -10.91 7.27
C ALA A 195 -0.03 -11.81 7.48
N GLY A 196 -1.09 -11.57 6.72
CA GLY A 196 -2.30 -12.39 6.75
C GLY A 196 -2.08 -13.86 6.40
N PHE A 197 -1.01 -14.16 5.67
CA PHE A 197 -0.64 -15.51 5.23
C PHE A 197 0.35 -16.20 6.17
N ALA A 198 0.93 -15.54 7.17
CA ALA A 198 2.09 -16.05 7.90
C ALA A 198 1.85 -17.41 8.60
N ILE A 199 0.63 -17.66 9.11
CA ILE A 199 0.28 -18.88 9.85
C ILE A 199 -0.54 -19.86 8.99
N LYS A 200 -0.07 -21.11 8.91
CA LYS A 200 -0.69 -22.18 8.12
C LYS A 200 -1.22 -23.30 9.02
N ARG A 201 -2.48 -23.68 8.83
CA ARG A 201 -3.15 -24.75 9.59
C ARG A 201 -4.06 -25.58 8.70
N ALA A 202 -3.95 -26.90 8.79
CA ALA A 202 -4.84 -27.81 8.09
C ALA A 202 -6.31 -27.60 8.50
N GLY A 203 -7.21 -27.59 7.52
CA GLY A 203 -8.65 -27.40 7.75
C GLY A 203 -9.07 -25.95 7.97
N THR A 204 -8.19 -24.99 7.71
CA THR A 204 -8.48 -23.54 7.74
C THR A 204 -8.23 -22.92 6.38
N SER A 205 -8.56 -21.63 6.25
CA SER A 205 -8.20 -20.84 5.06
C SER A 205 -6.70 -20.53 4.96
N CYS A 206 -5.93 -20.71 6.03
CA CYS A 206 -4.54 -20.23 6.15
C CYS A 206 -4.39 -18.72 5.89
N PHE A 207 -5.47 -17.96 6.02
CA PHE A 207 -5.49 -16.51 5.82
C PHE A 207 -6.29 -15.85 6.93
N MET A 208 -5.67 -14.90 7.64
CA MET A 208 -6.29 -14.09 8.69
C MET A 208 -7.04 -14.91 9.76
N THR A 209 -6.46 -16.03 10.17
CA THR A 209 -6.99 -16.86 11.26
C THR A 209 -6.77 -16.20 12.62
N ASP A 210 -7.44 -16.68 13.67
CA ASP A 210 -7.20 -16.18 15.03
C ASP A 210 -5.73 -16.33 15.47
N GLU A 211 -5.06 -17.40 15.05
CA GLU A 211 -3.62 -17.60 15.29
C GLU A 211 -2.77 -16.58 14.52
N THR A 212 -3.16 -16.23 13.29
CA THR A 212 -2.52 -15.16 12.51
C THR A 212 -2.62 -13.81 13.25
N PHE A 213 -3.76 -13.49 13.85
CA PHE A 213 -3.91 -12.27 14.65
C PHE A 213 -3.02 -12.27 15.90
N VAL A 214 -2.86 -13.41 16.57
CA VAL A 214 -1.95 -13.54 17.71
C VAL A 214 -0.51 -13.26 17.26
N PHE A 215 -0.09 -13.83 16.13
CA PHE A 215 1.23 -13.60 15.54
C PHE A 215 1.46 -12.11 15.21
N ILE A 216 0.53 -11.48 14.47
CA ILE A 216 0.62 -10.05 14.10
C ILE A 216 0.75 -9.17 15.35
N LYS A 217 -0.04 -9.47 16.40
CA LYS A 217 0.02 -8.73 17.65
C LYS A 217 1.38 -8.87 18.36
N GLN A 218 1.92 -10.09 18.42
CA GLN A 218 3.25 -10.33 19.02
C GLN A 218 4.34 -9.58 18.25
N LEU A 219 4.28 -9.60 16.92
CA LEU A 219 5.22 -8.89 16.07
C LEU A 219 5.14 -7.37 16.26
N ALA A 220 3.92 -6.82 16.40
CA ALA A 220 3.72 -5.42 16.73
C ALA A 220 4.27 -5.06 18.12
N GLU A 221 4.07 -5.90 19.13
CA GLU A 221 4.65 -5.71 20.47
C GLU A 221 6.19 -5.70 20.44
N GLN A 222 6.81 -6.57 19.64
CA GLN A 222 8.26 -6.57 19.42
C GLN A 222 8.74 -5.28 18.74
N ALA A 223 8.07 -4.86 17.66
CA ALA A 223 8.37 -3.62 16.96
C ALA A 223 8.26 -2.38 17.89
N HIS A 224 7.22 -2.32 18.71
CA HIS A 224 7.04 -1.27 19.71
C HIS A 224 8.16 -1.21 20.74
N ALA A 225 8.62 -2.37 21.22
CA ALA A 225 9.75 -2.45 22.15
C ALA A 225 11.04 -1.85 21.56
N LEU A 226 11.15 -1.84 20.22
CA LEU A 226 12.23 -1.23 19.45
C LEU A 226 11.92 0.21 19.00
N GLY A 227 10.77 0.78 19.39
CA GLY A 227 10.38 2.16 19.07
C GLY A 227 9.84 2.35 17.66
N MET A 228 9.27 1.31 17.05
CA MET A 228 8.63 1.33 15.73
C MET A 228 7.13 1.05 15.86
N GLU A 229 6.31 1.69 15.02
CA GLU A 229 4.88 1.37 14.86
C GLU A 229 4.69 0.39 13.69
N THR A 230 3.62 -0.41 13.71
CA THR A 230 3.28 -1.30 12.58
C THR A 230 2.05 -0.84 11.80
N ILE A 231 1.98 -1.25 10.54
CA ILE A 231 0.76 -1.19 9.73
C ILE A 231 0.54 -2.53 9.07
N ALA A 232 -0.67 -3.06 9.21
CA ALA A 232 -1.08 -4.27 8.50
C ALA A 232 -1.64 -3.87 7.13
N GLU A 233 -1.10 -4.49 6.07
CA GLU A 233 -1.67 -4.39 4.74
C GLU A 233 -2.58 -5.59 4.46
N ILE A 234 -3.88 -5.30 4.24
CA ILE A 234 -4.91 -6.31 4.07
C ILE A 234 -6.01 -5.79 3.15
N HIS A 235 -6.05 -6.32 1.93
CA HIS A 235 -7.19 -6.17 1.03
C HIS A 235 -8.29 -7.18 1.40
N SER A 236 -9.47 -6.69 1.77
CA SER A 236 -10.60 -7.51 2.18
C SER A 236 -11.89 -6.68 2.26
N HIS A 237 -13.03 -7.35 2.41
CA HIS A 237 -14.30 -6.70 2.68
C HIS A 237 -14.21 -5.68 3.84
N TYR A 238 -14.83 -4.51 3.68
CA TYR A 238 -14.68 -3.38 4.61
C TYR A 238 -14.99 -3.73 6.09
N GLN A 239 -15.92 -4.66 6.36
CA GLN A 239 -16.23 -5.08 7.74
C GLN A 239 -15.08 -5.88 8.35
N THR A 240 -14.40 -6.68 7.54
CA THR A 240 -13.20 -7.41 7.92
C THR A 240 -12.09 -6.42 8.26
N GLN A 241 -11.86 -5.39 7.42
CA GLN A 241 -10.90 -4.31 7.72
C GLN A 241 -11.24 -3.59 9.04
N ILE A 242 -12.51 -3.26 9.29
CA ILE A 242 -12.94 -2.67 10.58
C ILE A 242 -12.65 -3.60 11.77
N ALA A 243 -12.86 -4.91 11.62
CA ALA A 243 -12.58 -5.88 12.67
C ALA A 243 -11.07 -6.01 12.93
N ILE A 244 -10.26 -5.98 11.87
CA ILE A 244 -8.80 -6.04 11.96
C ILE A 244 -8.22 -4.79 12.60
N ALA A 245 -8.73 -3.60 12.24
CA ALA A 245 -8.25 -2.33 12.78
C ALA A 245 -8.37 -2.23 14.31
N LYS A 246 -9.22 -3.03 14.94
CA LYS A 246 -9.33 -3.14 16.41
C LYS A 246 -8.24 -4.00 17.06
N LYS A 247 -7.48 -4.76 16.25
CA LYS A 247 -6.50 -5.76 16.68
C LYS A 247 -5.06 -5.40 16.32
N VAL A 248 -4.85 -4.39 15.47
CA VAL A 248 -3.52 -3.96 14.98
C VAL A 248 -3.35 -2.46 15.19
N ASP A 249 -2.11 -1.98 15.14
CA ASP A 249 -1.80 -0.56 15.39
C ASP A 249 -2.44 0.34 14.33
N ARG A 250 -2.22 -0.01 13.06
CA ARG A 250 -2.72 0.71 11.90
C ARG A 250 -3.18 -0.23 10.78
N VAL A 251 -4.11 0.26 9.97
CA VAL A 251 -4.53 -0.34 8.70
C VAL A 251 -4.49 0.70 7.58
N TYR A 252 -4.52 0.26 6.33
CA TYR A 252 -4.84 1.15 5.22
C TYR A 252 -6.35 1.39 5.12
N ASP A 253 -6.75 2.58 4.64
CA ASP A 253 -8.12 2.82 4.18
C ASP A 253 -8.20 2.53 2.68
N PHE A 254 -8.34 1.25 2.32
CA PHE A 254 -8.45 0.81 0.92
C PHE A 254 -9.87 0.95 0.35
N ALA A 255 -10.88 1.18 1.20
CA ALA A 255 -12.23 1.50 0.71
C ALA A 255 -12.31 2.93 0.17
N LEU A 256 -11.50 3.85 0.69
CA LEU A 256 -11.53 5.27 0.31
C LEU A 256 -11.26 5.54 -1.19
N PRO A 257 -10.23 4.97 -1.85
CA PRO A 257 -9.98 5.20 -3.28
C PRO A 257 -11.16 4.90 -4.20
N PRO A 258 -11.75 3.67 -4.22
CA PRO A 258 -12.87 3.39 -5.12
C PRO A 258 -14.13 4.21 -4.76
N LEU A 259 -14.34 4.54 -3.48
CA LEU A 259 -15.47 5.38 -3.07
C LEU A 259 -15.34 6.81 -3.56
N ILE A 260 -14.15 7.41 -3.50
CA ILE A 260 -13.93 8.76 -4.03
C ILE A 260 -14.11 8.79 -5.55
N LEU A 261 -13.59 7.80 -6.28
CA LEU A 261 -13.83 7.67 -7.72
C LEU A 261 -15.33 7.54 -8.02
N HIS A 262 -16.03 6.63 -7.32
CA HIS A 262 -17.48 6.45 -7.47
C HIS A 262 -18.24 7.76 -7.21
N THR A 263 -17.85 8.49 -6.16
CA THR A 263 -18.46 9.78 -5.81
C THR A 263 -18.29 10.82 -6.91
N LEU A 264 -17.08 10.95 -7.46
CA LEU A 264 -16.81 11.92 -8.53
C LEU A 264 -17.48 11.54 -9.86
N PHE A 265 -17.55 10.26 -10.20
CA PHE A 265 -18.18 9.80 -11.44
C PHE A 265 -19.70 9.94 -11.42
N ASN A 266 -20.33 9.63 -10.29
CA ASN A 266 -21.79 9.60 -10.17
C ASN A 266 -22.38 10.87 -9.56
N GLN A 267 -21.55 11.82 -9.15
CA GLN A 267 -21.95 13.02 -8.40
C GLN A 267 -22.80 12.66 -7.17
N ASN A 268 -22.43 11.57 -6.48
CA ASN A 268 -23.13 11.04 -5.33
C ASN A 268 -22.16 10.74 -4.18
N VAL A 269 -22.37 11.37 -3.02
CA VAL A 269 -21.48 11.27 -1.86
C VAL A 269 -21.96 10.24 -0.83
N ASP A 270 -23.12 9.60 -1.04
CA ASP A 270 -23.83 8.86 0.00
C ASP A 270 -23.02 7.65 0.50
N ALA A 271 -22.40 6.90 -0.41
CA ALA A 271 -21.54 5.77 -0.07
C ALA A 271 -20.27 6.22 0.69
N LEU A 272 -19.65 7.32 0.24
CA LEU A 272 -18.47 7.91 0.90
C LEU A 272 -18.80 8.41 2.31
N VAL A 273 -19.92 9.14 2.47
CA VAL A 273 -20.40 9.63 3.78
C VAL A 273 -20.70 8.45 4.71
N SER A 274 -21.34 7.40 4.19
CA SER A 274 -21.62 6.18 4.96
C SER A 274 -20.33 5.53 5.46
N TRP A 275 -19.32 5.40 4.60
CA TRP A 275 -18.01 4.88 4.98
C TRP A 275 -17.32 5.74 6.04
N LEU A 276 -17.20 7.05 5.82
CA LEU A 276 -16.48 7.96 6.72
C LEU A 276 -17.10 8.04 8.13
N ASN A 277 -18.38 7.70 8.28
CA ASN A 277 -19.04 7.57 9.57
C ASN A 277 -18.64 6.30 10.36
N ILE A 278 -18.22 5.23 9.68
CA ILE A 278 -17.89 3.93 10.30
C ILE A 278 -16.42 3.54 10.14
N SER A 279 -15.64 4.26 9.33
CA SER A 279 -14.26 3.91 9.01
C SER A 279 -13.37 3.94 10.25
N PRO A 280 -12.39 3.02 10.37
CA PRO A 280 -11.42 3.06 11.46
C PRO A 280 -10.67 4.39 11.49
N ARG A 281 -10.35 4.89 12.69
CA ARG A 281 -9.61 6.16 12.87
C ARG A 281 -8.10 5.96 12.92
N ASN A 282 -7.64 4.75 13.19
CA ASN A 282 -6.23 4.35 13.19
C ASN A 282 -5.77 3.90 11.80
N CYS A 283 -6.08 4.65 10.75
CA CYS A 283 -5.72 4.27 9.39
C CYS A 283 -4.70 5.21 8.74
N LEU A 284 -4.11 4.71 7.65
CA LEU A 284 -3.40 5.49 6.66
C LEU A 284 -4.28 5.59 5.42
N THR A 285 -4.59 6.81 5.01
CA THR A 285 -5.47 7.05 3.84
C THR A 285 -4.62 7.15 2.58
N VAL A 286 -5.05 6.49 1.50
CA VAL A 286 -4.40 6.54 0.18
C VAL A 286 -5.43 6.87 -0.90
N LEU A 287 -4.96 7.26 -2.09
CA LEU A 287 -5.76 7.19 -3.33
C LEU A 287 -5.11 6.19 -4.28
N ASP A 288 -3.81 6.35 -4.48
CA ASP A 288 -2.93 5.48 -5.23
C ASP A 288 -1.89 4.85 -4.30
N THR A 289 -1.49 3.65 -4.66
CA THR A 289 -0.35 2.94 -4.08
C THR A 289 0.57 2.48 -5.21
N HIS A 290 1.48 1.58 -4.91
CA HIS A 290 2.28 0.89 -5.91
C HIS A 290 1.53 -0.26 -6.59
N ASP A 291 0.36 -0.66 -6.08
CA ASP A 291 -0.48 -1.70 -6.67
C ASP A 291 -1.65 -1.08 -7.47
N GLY A 292 -2.61 -1.91 -7.88
CA GLY A 292 -3.82 -1.46 -8.56
C GLY A 292 -4.84 -0.89 -7.58
N ILE A 293 -5.89 -0.27 -8.14
CA ILE A 293 -7.00 0.29 -7.36
C ILE A 293 -7.87 -0.87 -6.85
N GLY A 294 -7.95 -1.04 -5.52
CA GLY A 294 -8.67 -2.12 -4.84
C GLY A 294 -10.19 -2.00 -4.91
N ILE A 295 -10.80 -2.43 -6.02
CA ILE A 295 -12.25 -2.30 -6.22
C ILE A 295 -13.06 -3.17 -5.25
N VAL A 296 -12.54 -4.34 -4.88
CA VAL A 296 -13.20 -5.28 -3.95
C VAL A 296 -13.32 -4.74 -2.53
N ASP A 297 -12.48 -3.78 -2.14
CA ASP A 297 -12.48 -3.24 -0.77
C ASP A 297 -13.76 -2.44 -0.47
N ALA A 298 -14.42 -1.92 -1.51
CA ALA A 298 -15.75 -1.30 -1.42
C ALA A 298 -16.88 -2.19 -1.95
N GLY A 299 -16.57 -3.29 -2.64
CA GLY A 299 -17.53 -4.17 -3.30
C GLY A 299 -18.13 -5.26 -2.39
N PRO A 300 -19.08 -6.05 -2.93
CA PRO A 300 -19.62 -7.21 -2.23
C PRO A 300 -18.60 -8.36 -2.20
N GLU A 301 -18.69 -9.19 -1.16
CA GLU A 301 -17.85 -10.40 -0.99
C GLU A 301 -18.76 -11.61 -0.75
N GLY A 302 -18.82 -12.53 -1.72
CA GLY A 302 -19.73 -13.67 -1.66
C GLY A 302 -21.18 -13.23 -1.52
N GLY A 303 -21.84 -13.61 -0.41
CA GLY A 303 -23.21 -13.19 -0.09
C GLY A 303 -23.32 -11.89 0.72
N LYS A 304 -22.20 -11.25 1.08
CA LYS A 304 -22.20 -10.02 1.90
C LYS A 304 -22.30 -8.78 1.00
N PRO A 305 -23.20 -7.82 1.31
CA PRO A 305 -23.25 -6.56 0.58
C PRO A 305 -21.99 -5.72 0.84
N GLY A 306 -21.54 -5.01 -0.19
CA GLY A 306 -20.47 -4.01 -0.11
C GLY A 306 -20.96 -2.64 0.35
N LEU A 307 -20.05 -1.67 0.34
CA LEU A 307 -20.39 -0.24 0.39
C LEU A 307 -20.97 0.23 -0.96
N LEU A 308 -20.51 -0.42 -2.03
CA LEU A 308 -21.07 -0.36 -3.38
C LEU A 308 -21.67 -1.72 -3.72
N ASN A 309 -22.78 -1.72 -4.45
CA ASN A 309 -23.35 -2.95 -5.01
C ASN A 309 -22.59 -3.39 -6.27
N ALA A 310 -22.84 -4.63 -6.73
CA ALA A 310 -22.13 -5.19 -7.89
C ALA A 310 -22.26 -4.33 -9.17
N SER A 311 -23.44 -3.77 -9.43
CA SER A 311 -23.65 -2.91 -10.61
C SER A 311 -22.90 -1.58 -10.50
N GLU A 312 -22.79 -1.02 -9.29
CA GLU A 312 -22.03 0.21 -9.04
C GLU A 312 -20.52 -0.02 -9.18
N VAL A 313 -20.05 -1.19 -8.71
CA VAL A 313 -18.67 -1.65 -8.91
C VAL A 313 -18.37 -1.84 -10.39
N ASP A 314 -19.23 -2.52 -11.13
CA ASP A 314 -19.06 -2.73 -12.57
C ASP A 314 -19.02 -1.38 -13.30
N SER A 315 -19.95 -0.47 -12.99
CA SER A 315 -19.96 0.87 -13.57
C SER A 315 -18.69 1.65 -13.25
N LEU A 316 -18.21 1.59 -12.00
CA LEU A 316 -16.95 2.22 -11.58
C LEU A 316 -15.78 1.74 -12.45
N VAL A 317 -15.63 0.42 -12.61
CA VAL A 317 -14.57 -0.19 -13.41
C VAL A 317 -14.66 0.24 -14.89
N GLN A 318 -15.85 0.18 -15.47
CA GLN A 318 -16.07 0.61 -16.87
C GLN A 318 -15.76 2.10 -17.07
N THR A 319 -16.09 2.95 -16.10
CA THR A 319 -15.75 4.37 -16.16
C THR A 319 -14.24 4.60 -16.07
N ILE A 320 -13.50 3.87 -15.22
CA ILE A 320 -12.02 3.94 -15.18
C ILE A 320 -11.44 3.56 -16.55
N HIS A 321 -11.94 2.48 -17.15
CA HIS A 321 -11.52 2.05 -18.48
C HIS A 321 -11.81 3.11 -19.56
N ALA A 322 -12.99 3.73 -19.54
CA ALA A 322 -13.35 4.78 -20.47
C ALA A 322 -12.48 6.05 -20.30
N ASN A 323 -12.30 6.49 -19.05
CA ASN A 323 -11.52 7.69 -18.71
C ASN A 323 -10.04 7.56 -19.07
N SER A 324 -9.49 6.36 -18.93
CA SER A 324 -8.13 6.02 -19.36
C SER A 324 -8.04 5.61 -20.84
N HIS A 325 -9.08 5.86 -21.65
CA HIS A 325 -9.11 5.55 -23.08
C HIS A 325 -8.77 4.08 -23.41
N GLY A 326 -9.16 3.15 -22.53
CA GLY A 326 -8.91 1.71 -22.67
C GLY A 326 -7.49 1.28 -22.29
N GLU A 327 -6.63 2.16 -21.78
CA GLU A 327 -5.28 1.81 -21.33
C GLU A 327 -5.31 0.84 -20.14
N SER A 328 -6.13 1.12 -19.14
CA SER A 328 -6.27 0.25 -17.96
C SER A 328 -6.82 -1.14 -18.29
N LEU A 329 -7.62 -1.30 -19.35
CA LEU A 329 -8.07 -2.61 -19.84
C LEU A 329 -6.91 -3.50 -20.28
N LYS A 330 -5.84 -2.91 -20.83
CA LYS A 330 -4.66 -3.64 -21.29
C LYS A 330 -3.77 -4.10 -20.13
N ALA A 331 -3.90 -3.46 -18.96
CA ALA A 331 -3.09 -3.74 -17.79
C ALA A 331 -3.80 -4.62 -16.74
N THR A 332 -5.13 -4.69 -16.77
CA THR A 332 -5.94 -5.27 -15.69
C THR A 332 -6.29 -6.74 -15.93
N GLY A 333 -6.39 -7.52 -14.85
CA GLY A 333 -6.84 -8.91 -14.89
C GLY A 333 -5.90 -9.80 -15.71
N SER A 334 -6.47 -10.62 -16.60
CA SER A 334 -5.68 -11.53 -17.45
C SER A 334 -5.02 -10.86 -18.66
N ALA A 335 -5.18 -9.55 -18.86
CA ALA A 335 -4.59 -8.83 -19.99
C ALA A 335 -3.06 -8.66 -19.85
N ALA A 336 -2.54 -8.75 -18.63
CA ALA A 336 -1.12 -8.67 -18.30
C ALA A 336 -0.78 -9.64 -17.16
N SER A 337 0.51 -9.76 -16.81
CA SER A 337 0.93 -10.50 -15.62
C SER A 337 0.49 -9.75 -14.36
N ASN A 338 -0.40 -10.38 -13.57
CA ASN A 338 -0.96 -9.81 -12.35
C ASN A 338 -0.99 -10.85 -11.23
N VAL A 339 -0.59 -10.41 -10.03
CA VAL A 339 -0.75 -11.16 -8.79
C VAL A 339 -2.15 -10.99 -8.20
N ASP A 340 -2.78 -9.82 -8.43
CA ASP A 340 -4.12 -9.49 -7.94
C ASP A 340 -5.10 -9.28 -9.10
N LEU A 341 -5.98 -10.25 -9.33
CA LEU A 341 -6.98 -10.17 -10.42
C LEU A 341 -8.17 -9.27 -10.10
N TYR A 342 -8.24 -8.73 -8.88
CA TYR A 342 -9.38 -8.01 -8.32
C TYR A 342 -9.15 -6.50 -8.18
N GLN A 343 -8.00 -6.00 -8.65
CA GLN A 343 -7.64 -4.59 -8.68
C GLN A 343 -7.66 -4.05 -10.11
N VAL A 344 -7.87 -2.75 -10.30
CA VAL A 344 -7.76 -2.09 -11.60
C VAL A 344 -6.41 -1.38 -11.71
N ASN A 345 -5.58 -1.81 -12.66
CA ASN A 345 -4.27 -1.20 -12.89
C ASN A 345 -4.43 0.07 -13.74
N CYS A 346 -4.28 1.23 -13.08
CA CYS A 346 -4.37 2.55 -13.67
C CYS A 346 -3.71 3.56 -12.72
N THR A 347 -3.09 4.61 -13.26
CA THR A 347 -2.78 5.79 -12.44
C THR A 347 -4.10 6.42 -11.97
N TYR A 348 -4.14 6.90 -10.73
CA TYR A 348 -5.38 7.52 -10.20
C TYR A 348 -5.76 8.80 -10.96
N TYR A 349 -4.76 9.50 -11.52
CA TYR A 349 -4.96 10.69 -12.35
C TYR A 349 -5.64 10.35 -13.69
N ASP A 350 -5.20 9.30 -14.39
CA ASP A 350 -5.87 8.84 -15.62
C ASP A 350 -7.22 8.16 -15.33
N ALA A 351 -7.40 7.53 -14.16
CA ALA A 351 -8.70 7.03 -13.73
C ALA A 351 -9.75 8.15 -13.64
N LEU A 352 -9.34 9.37 -13.25
CA LEU A 352 -10.17 10.58 -13.25
C LEU A 352 -10.23 11.29 -14.61
N GLY A 353 -9.69 10.69 -15.68
CA GLY A 353 -9.70 11.28 -17.02
C GLY A 353 -8.80 12.51 -17.15
N ARG A 354 -7.75 12.60 -16.32
CA ARG A 354 -6.79 13.72 -16.30
C ARG A 354 -7.45 15.07 -15.98
N ASP A 355 -8.52 15.04 -15.19
CA ASP A 355 -9.22 16.25 -14.73
C ASP A 355 -8.54 16.81 -13.47
N ASP A 356 -7.79 17.90 -13.65
CA ASP A 356 -7.02 18.57 -12.61
C ASP A 356 -7.86 18.92 -11.37
N LEU A 357 -9.06 19.47 -11.57
CA LEU A 357 -9.93 19.88 -10.46
C LEU A 357 -10.53 18.66 -9.76
N ALA A 358 -10.93 17.62 -10.50
CA ALA A 358 -11.39 16.37 -9.90
C ALA A 358 -10.26 15.71 -9.08
N TYR A 359 -9.02 15.75 -9.56
CA TYR A 359 -7.86 15.22 -8.85
C TYR A 359 -7.55 15.97 -7.56
N LEU A 360 -7.56 17.32 -7.59
CA LEU A 360 -7.40 18.12 -6.38
C LEU A 360 -8.56 17.91 -5.39
N THR A 361 -9.79 17.78 -5.89
CA THR A 361 -10.96 17.47 -5.06
C THR A 361 -10.82 16.11 -4.39
N ALA A 362 -10.38 15.08 -5.12
CA ALA A 362 -10.11 13.75 -4.57
C ALA A 362 -9.04 13.81 -3.45
N ARG A 363 -7.94 14.54 -3.67
CA ARG A 363 -6.88 14.73 -2.67
C ARG A 363 -7.33 15.53 -1.46
N ALA A 364 -8.18 16.54 -1.65
CA ALA A 364 -8.77 17.28 -0.53
C ALA A 364 -9.67 16.37 0.32
N ILE A 365 -10.53 15.56 -0.30
CA ILE A 365 -11.35 14.56 0.41
C ILE A 365 -10.45 13.57 1.16
N GLN A 366 -9.38 13.06 0.54
CA GLN A 366 -8.40 12.20 1.20
C GLN A 366 -7.80 12.89 2.44
N PHE A 367 -7.30 14.12 2.32
CA PHE A 367 -6.63 14.82 3.41
C PHE A 367 -7.57 15.21 4.55
N PHE A 368 -8.85 15.41 4.26
CA PHE A 368 -9.90 15.63 5.26
C PHE A 368 -10.44 14.32 5.85
N SER A 369 -10.18 13.17 5.25
CA SER A 369 -10.59 11.88 5.82
C SER A 369 -9.73 11.56 7.04
N PRO A 370 -10.29 10.95 8.11
CA PRO A 370 -9.51 10.56 9.27
C PRO A 370 -8.42 9.56 8.92
N GLY A 371 -7.21 9.81 9.43
CA GLY A 371 -6.03 8.99 9.17
C GLY A 371 -4.81 9.82 8.76
N VAL A 372 -3.66 9.15 8.68
CA VAL A 372 -2.41 9.77 8.20
C VAL A 372 -2.37 9.64 6.67
N PRO A 373 -2.35 10.74 5.90
CA PRO A 373 -2.40 10.64 4.45
C PRO A 373 -1.07 10.19 3.84
N GLN A 374 -1.14 9.24 2.91
CA GLN A 374 -0.04 8.86 2.05
C GLN A 374 -0.32 9.27 0.60
N VAL A 375 0.69 9.83 -0.06
CA VAL A 375 0.65 10.21 -1.47
C VAL A 375 1.71 9.40 -2.21
N TYR A 376 1.28 8.58 -3.17
CA TYR A 376 2.22 7.86 -4.03
C TYR A 376 2.90 8.80 -5.03
N TYR A 377 4.18 8.56 -5.34
CA TYR A 377 4.97 9.47 -6.16
C TYR A 377 4.38 9.73 -7.56
N GLY A 378 3.75 8.71 -8.16
CA GLY A 378 3.04 8.85 -9.43
C GLY A 378 1.88 9.85 -9.32
N GLY A 379 1.13 9.78 -8.22
CA GLY A 379 0.08 10.73 -7.91
C GLY A 379 0.58 12.13 -7.59
N LEU A 380 1.64 12.26 -6.78
CA LEU A 380 2.26 13.54 -6.46
C LEU A 380 2.57 14.35 -7.72
N LEU A 381 3.09 13.68 -8.75
CA LEU A 381 3.55 14.27 -10.00
C LEU A 381 2.47 14.27 -11.12
N ALA A 382 1.25 13.86 -10.78
CA ALA A 382 0.14 13.66 -11.72
C ALA A 382 0.64 12.94 -12.99
N LEU A 383 1.27 11.79 -12.81
CA LEU A 383 1.73 10.96 -13.92
C LEU A 383 0.54 10.35 -14.65
N ASN A 384 0.73 10.12 -15.94
CA ASN A 384 -0.21 9.37 -16.76
C ASN A 384 0.20 7.89 -16.74
N ASN A 385 -0.66 7.03 -17.25
CA ASN A 385 -0.37 5.63 -17.48
C ASN A 385 0.90 5.43 -18.33
N ASP A 386 1.78 4.55 -17.86
CA ASP A 386 3.02 4.20 -18.54
C ASP A 386 2.81 3.01 -19.48
N MET A 387 2.24 3.30 -20.64
CA MET A 387 1.99 2.28 -21.65
C MET A 387 3.28 1.72 -22.23
N THR A 388 4.36 2.51 -22.27
CA THR A 388 5.66 2.05 -22.74
C THR A 388 6.27 1.02 -21.78
N LEU A 389 6.26 1.30 -20.48
CA LEU A 389 6.75 0.35 -19.49
C LEU A 389 5.90 -0.92 -19.47
N LEU A 390 4.56 -0.79 -19.51
CA LEU A 390 3.66 -1.93 -19.59
C LEU A 390 3.96 -2.82 -20.82
N GLU A 391 4.15 -2.22 -22.00
CA GLU A 391 4.49 -2.97 -23.22
C GLU A 391 5.85 -3.69 -23.11
N GLN A 392 6.81 -3.10 -22.39
CA GLN A 392 8.13 -3.68 -22.18
C GLN A 392 8.12 -4.82 -21.15
N THR A 393 7.43 -4.63 -20.02
CA THR A 393 7.50 -5.57 -18.89
C THR A 393 6.38 -6.61 -18.92
N GLN A 394 5.26 -6.32 -19.58
CA GLN A 394 4.03 -7.11 -19.53
C GLN A 394 3.47 -7.30 -18.10
N VAL A 395 3.92 -6.50 -17.14
CA VAL A 395 3.44 -6.50 -15.75
C VAL A 395 2.36 -5.43 -15.61
N GLY A 396 1.15 -5.81 -15.25
CA GLY A 396 0.00 -4.90 -15.24
C GLY A 396 0.22 -3.66 -14.38
N ARG A 397 0.74 -3.84 -13.17
CA ARG A 397 0.99 -2.76 -12.19
C ARG A 397 2.02 -1.74 -12.67
N ASP A 398 2.90 -2.07 -13.60
CA ASP A 398 3.92 -1.15 -14.10
C ASP A 398 3.33 0.04 -14.88
N ILE A 399 2.07 -0.05 -15.33
CA ILE A 399 1.33 1.12 -15.86
C ILE A 399 1.32 2.31 -14.88
N ASN A 400 1.44 2.05 -13.58
CA ASN A 400 1.47 3.04 -12.50
C ASN A 400 2.84 3.10 -11.80
N ARG A 401 3.93 2.59 -12.39
CA ARG A 401 5.26 2.53 -11.75
C ARG A 401 6.37 3.09 -12.63
N SER A 402 6.11 4.21 -13.32
CA SER A 402 7.05 4.89 -14.21
C SER A 402 8.41 5.17 -13.57
N TYR A 403 9.46 5.01 -14.37
CA TYR A 403 10.80 5.49 -14.06
C TYR A 403 10.95 6.95 -14.50
N LEU A 404 11.42 7.80 -13.60
CA LEU A 404 11.62 9.22 -13.83
C LEU A 404 13.07 9.61 -13.58
N SER A 405 13.63 10.42 -14.48
CA SER A 405 14.84 11.19 -14.21
C SER A 405 14.53 12.40 -13.33
N LEU A 406 15.54 12.95 -12.67
CA LEU A 406 15.39 14.20 -11.91
C LEU A 406 14.85 15.36 -12.75
N GLU A 407 15.26 15.46 -14.03
CA GLU A 407 14.74 16.46 -14.97
C GLU A 407 13.23 16.28 -15.21
N GLN A 408 12.78 15.02 -15.38
CA GLN A 408 11.35 14.72 -15.52
C GLN A 408 10.60 15.10 -14.24
N VAL A 409 11.11 14.80 -13.04
CA VAL A 409 10.50 15.24 -11.78
C VAL A 409 10.31 16.75 -11.75
N HIS A 410 11.36 17.52 -12.06
CA HIS A 410 11.28 18.99 -12.07
C HIS A 410 10.29 19.52 -13.11
N LYS A 411 10.22 18.89 -14.29
CA LYS A 411 9.21 19.22 -15.30
C LYS A 411 7.79 18.98 -14.76
N HIS A 412 7.55 17.85 -14.10
CA HIS A 412 6.25 17.52 -13.52
C HIS A 412 5.85 18.45 -12.36
N LEU A 413 6.82 18.86 -11.52
CA LEU A 413 6.61 19.89 -10.49
C LEU A 413 6.15 21.24 -11.06
N GLY A 414 6.37 21.48 -12.35
CA GLY A 414 5.89 22.67 -13.05
C GLY A 414 4.38 22.68 -13.32
N LYS A 415 3.71 21.51 -13.32
CA LYS A 415 2.29 21.37 -13.66
C LYS A 415 1.40 22.13 -12.65
N PRO A 416 0.34 22.82 -13.10
CA PRO A 416 -0.56 23.53 -12.19
C PRO A 416 -1.20 22.63 -11.13
N VAL A 417 -1.71 21.45 -11.51
CA VAL A 417 -2.25 20.45 -10.57
C VAL A 417 -1.24 20.00 -9.51
N VAL A 418 0.02 19.82 -9.88
CA VAL A 418 1.08 19.39 -8.94
C VAL A 418 1.40 20.52 -7.96
N LYS A 419 1.48 21.77 -8.44
CA LYS A 419 1.64 22.94 -7.57
C LYS A 419 0.45 23.10 -6.62
N GLY A 420 -0.77 22.90 -7.11
CA GLY A 420 -1.99 22.91 -6.32
C GLY A 420 -1.98 21.83 -5.23
N LEU A 421 -1.58 20.61 -5.58
CA LEU A 421 -1.43 19.51 -4.62
C LEU A 421 -0.37 19.81 -3.56
N CYS A 422 0.79 20.36 -3.95
CA CYS A 422 1.82 20.80 -3.00
C CYS A 422 1.30 21.86 -2.01
N LYS A 423 0.45 22.79 -2.46
CA LYS A 423 -0.22 23.77 -1.58
C LYS A 423 -1.19 23.08 -0.61
N LEU A 424 -2.00 22.13 -1.09
CA LEU A 424 -2.91 21.34 -0.24
C LEU A 424 -2.17 20.51 0.82
N ILE A 425 -1.07 19.86 0.44
CA ILE A 425 -0.24 19.10 1.36
C ILE A 425 0.29 20.00 2.49
N LYS A 426 0.82 21.18 2.14
CA LYS A 426 1.32 22.14 3.13
C LYS A 426 0.22 22.59 4.09
N LEU A 427 -0.97 22.87 3.58
CA LEU A 427 -2.13 23.23 4.41
C LEU A 427 -2.51 22.09 5.36
N ARG A 428 -2.58 20.85 4.86
CA ARG A 428 -2.88 19.66 5.67
C ARG A 428 -1.85 19.44 6.78
N ASN A 429 -0.59 19.75 6.52
CA ASN A 429 0.50 19.58 7.47
C ASN A 429 0.57 20.67 8.54
N SER A 430 0.12 21.88 8.23
CA SER A 430 0.27 23.05 9.11
C SER A 430 -0.94 23.34 9.99
N SER A 431 -2.14 22.90 9.62
CA SER A 431 -3.35 23.17 10.40
C SER A 431 -3.47 22.23 11.60
N ALA A 432 -3.59 22.80 12.80
CA ALA A 432 -3.81 22.05 14.03
C ALA A 432 -5.21 21.41 14.11
N ALA A 433 -6.16 21.89 13.30
CA ALA A 433 -7.54 21.37 13.25
C ALA A 433 -7.59 19.85 13.03
N PHE A 434 -6.70 19.32 12.18
CA PHE A 434 -6.65 17.89 11.84
C PHE A 434 -6.23 16.97 13.00
N ASN A 435 -5.88 17.52 14.16
CA ASN A 435 -5.62 16.78 15.40
C ASN A 435 -6.82 16.78 16.37
N GLY A 436 -7.96 17.30 15.94
CA GLY A 436 -9.17 17.41 16.76
C GLY A 436 -10.26 16.40 16.38
N GLU A 437 -11.51 16.83 16.51
CA GLU A 437 -12.69 16.01 16.21
C GLU A 437 -13.11 16.14 14.75
N PHE A 438 -13.37 15.00 14.12
CA PHE A 438 -13.85 14.93 12.74
C PHE A 438 -15.38 14.76 12.69
N SER A 439 -16.02 15.44 11.74
CA SER A 439 -17.41 15.24 11.38
C SER A 439 -17.60 15.28 9.87
N VAL A 440 -18.58 14.53 9.38
CA VAL A 440 -18.96 14.49 7.97
C VAL A 440 -20.46 14.49 7.82
N GLN A 441 -20.96 15.26 6.87
CA GLN A 441 -22.35 15.26 6.46
C GLN A 441 -22.43 15.49 4.95
N GLY A 442 -23.50 15.01 4.33
CA GLY A 442 -23.70 15.16 2.91
C GLY A 442 -24.78 14.23 2.41
N ALA A 443 -25.33 14.58 1.25
CA ALA A 443 -26.26 13.73 0.53
C ALA A 443 -26.20 14.12 -0.95
N GLN A 444 -26.37 13.14 -1.84
CA GLN A 444 -26.37 13.35 -3.28
C GLN A 444 -25.09 14.08 -3.72
N SER A 445 -25.18 15.27 -4.32
CA SER A 445 -24.02 15.98 -4.88
C SER A 445 -23.28 16.87 -3.89
N SER A 446 -23.69 16.94 -2.61
CA SER A 446 -23.11 17.86 -1.62
C SER A 446 -22.44 17.13 -0.47
N LEU A 447 -21.18 17.49 -0.19
CA LEU A 447 -20.37 16.96 0.90
C LEU A 447 -19.84 18.11 1.76
N THR A 448 -19.84 17.91 3.08
CA THR A 448 -19.17 18.77 4.05
C THR A 448 -18.37 17.91 5.01
N MET A 449 -17.06 18.15 5.08
CA MET A 449 -16.14 17.48 6.02
C MET A 449 -15.52 18.54 6.92
N LYS A 450 -15.54 18.32 8.24
CA LYS A 450 -15.03 19.31 9.21
C LYS A 450 -14.12 18.66 10.24
N TRP A 451 -13.08 19.41 10.59
CA TRP A 451 -12.19 19.16 11.71
C TRP A 451 -12.24 20.35 12.66
N GLN A 452 -12.36 20.08 13.96
CA GLN A 452 -12.34 21.09 15.02
C GLN A 452 -11.36 20.67 16.12
N ASN A 453 -10.35 21.50 16.39
CA ASN A 453 -9.42 21.32 17.49
C ASN A 453 -9.33 22.60 18.33
N ILE A 454 -10.05 22.63 19.45
CA ILE A 454 -10.14 23.81 20.34
C ILE A 454 -10.63 25.03 19.53
N ASP A 455 -9.73 25.97 19.20
CA ASP A 455 -10.05 27.19 18.46
C ASP A 455 -9.80 27.03 16.95
N ASP A 456 -8.96 26.08 16.54
CA ASP A 456 -8.61 25.81 15.14
C ASP A 456 -9.68 24.95 14.44
N PHE A 457 -10.02 25.31 13.21
CA PHE A 457 -10.93 24.52 12.39
C PHE A 457 -10.49 24.42 10.93
N ALA A 458 -10.93 23.33 10.28
CA ALA A 458 -10.82 23.14 8.85
C ALA A 458 -12.15 22.58 8.32
N SER A 459 -12.66 23.12 7.22
CA SER A 459 -13.90 22.68 6.56
C SER A 459 -13.65 22.52 5.06
N LEU A 460 -14.09 21.39 4.50
CA LEU A 460 -14.15 21.15 3.06
C LEU A 460 -15.62 21.02 2.66
N GLU A 461 -16.07 21.92 1.79
CA GLU A 461 -17.41 21.91 1.22
C GLU A 461 -17.32 21.63 -0.29
N VAL A 462 -17.94 20.54 -0.75
CA VAL A 462 -17.93 20.13 -2.15
C VAL A 462 -19.36 20.10 -2.68
N ASP A 463 -19.59 20.76 -3.81
CA ASP A 463 -20.80 20.65 -4.61
C ASP A 463 -20.43 20.11 -6.00
N LEU A 464 -20.64 18.81 -6.19
CA LEU A 464 -20.30 18.07 -7.40
C LEU A 464 -21.14 18.52 -8.59
N SER A 465 -22.36 18.99 -8.36
CA SER A 465 -23.26 19.47 -9.42
C SER A 465 -22.79 20.79 -10.01
N LYS A 466 -22.14 21.63 -9.18
CA LYS A 466 -21.56 22.91 -9.59
C LYS A 466 -20.07 22.83 -9.89
N ARG A 467 -19.44 21.67 -9.63
CA ARG A 467 -17.99 21.47 -9.68
C ARG A 467 -17.23 22.50 -8.83
N VAL A 468 -17.73 22.76 -7.62
CA VAL A 468 -17.13 23.68 -6.65
C VAL A 468 -16.61 22.89 -5.46
N ALA A 469 -15.39 23.20 -5.02
CA ALA A 469 -14.82 22.66 -3.79
C ALA A 469 -14.15 23.80 -3.01
N LEU A 470 -14.74 24.18 -1.87
CA LEU A 470 -14.27 25.26 -1.02
C LEU A 470 -13.60 24.68 0.22
N LEU A 471 -12.36 25.08 0.43
CA LEU A 471 -11.59 24.72 1.62
C LEU A 471 -11.46 25.96 2.50
N THR A 472 -11.99 25.88 3.72
CA THR A 472 -11.85 26.93 4.73
C THR A 472 -10.99 26.44 5.88
N THR A 473 -9.93 27.17 6.22
CA THR A 473 -9.16 26.96 7.46
C THR A 473 -9.10 28.24 8.27
N GLY A 474 -9.11 28.12 9.59
CA GLY A 474 -8.97 29.28 10.45
C GLY A 474 -8.93 28.92 11.92
N ASP A 475 -8.99 29.97 12.73
CA ASP A 475 -9.20 29.92 14.16
C ASP A 475 -10.41 30.80 14.55
N THR A 476 -10.62 31.04 15.84
CA THR A 476 -11.68 31.91 16.36
C THR A 476 -11.59 33.38 15.94
N HIS A 477 -10.47 33.81 15.36
CA HIS A 477 -10.18 35.20 15.02
C HIS A 477 -10.10 35.44 13.51
N GLN A 478 -9.58 34.48 12.75
CA GLN A 478 -9.35 34.62 11.32
C GLN A 478 -9.63 33.31 10.59
N ALA A 479 -10.31 33.42 9.44
CA ALA A 479 -10.54 32.32 8.52
C ALA A 479 -10.13 32.70 7.10
N GLN A 480 -9.61 31.73 6.37
CA GLN A 480 -9.29 31.82 4.96
C GLN A 480 -10.07 30.74 4.21
N THR A 481 -10.77 31.14 3.15
CA THR A 481 -11.43 30.23 2.22
C THR A 481 -10.70 30.26 0.88
N ILE A 482 -10.47 29.09 0.30
CA ILE A 482 -9.83 28.89 -0.99
C ILE A 482 -10.76 28.00 -1.82
N ASP A 483 -11.07 28.42 -3.05
CA ASP A 483 -11.64 27.50 -4.04
C ASP A 483 -10.50 26.64 -4.59
N LEU A 484 -10.68 25.31 -4.62
CA LEU A 484 -9.65 24.41 -5.16
C LEU A 484 -9.32 24.72 -6.62
N ALA A 485 -10.24 25.30 -7.38
CA ALA A 485 -9.96 25.78 -8.74
C ALA A 485 -8.89 26.88 -8.77
N ASP A 486 -8.81 27.73 -7.74
CA ASP A 486 -7.80 28.79 -7.65
C ASP A 486 -6.37 28.24 -7.44
N LEU A 487 -6.25 26.99 -6.96
CA LEU A 487 -4.95 26.35 -6.80
C LEU A 487 -4.30 25.94 -8.13
N LEU A 488 -5.07 25.91 -9.22
CA LEU A 488 -4.62 25.62 -10.58
C LEU A 488 -4.08 26.84 -11.32
N ASN A 489 -4.10 28.03 -10.71
CA ASN A 489 -3.62 29.28 -11.30
C ASN A 489 -2.21 29.66 -10.85
#